data_AF-A0A3P6E342-F1
#
_entry.id   AF-A0A3P6E342-F1
#
_cell.length_a   1.000
_cell.length_b   1.000
_cell.length_c   1.000
_cell.angle_alpha   90.00
_cell.angle_beta   90.00
_cell.angle_gamma   90.00
#
_symmetry.space_group_name_H-M   'P 1'
#
loop_
_entity.id
_entity.type
_entity.pdbx_description
1 polymer ?
#
loop_
_entity_poly.entity_id
_entity_poly.type
_entity_poly.pdbx_seq_one_letter_code
_entity_poly.pdbx_strand_id
1 'polypeptide(L)'
;MISNNISKGKTNNKKPNFVSDNNWKLMWRHWNTPQALHVSTTNSKNRKSERDGDGIHQHISGSKSYAKIKYEMMMELGEEPAITDLVRKIHMKSDGTFVDKRAKRIIEEVESIVVSEHPSTDETDSQGSNSEASITPVMRDEAFYRVVKPHKGRLFGLGTAQMENYDHIAPPAVVLTRQAQLEKEVINLTGMVKLMSQQLTALCEARGVTASDATTNPSPSSPPSTNEPRI
;
A
#
# COMPACT_ATOMS: atom_id res chain seq x y z
N MET A 1 -20.32 -1.52 20.66
CA MET A 1 -20.33 -0.10 21.11
C MET A 1 -20.54 0.01 22.63
N ILE A 2 -19.58 -0.42 23.46
CA ILE A 2 -19.68 -0.32 24.94
C ILE A 2 -18.71 0.74 25.49
N SER A 3 -17.52 0.90 24.90
CA SER A 3 -16.47 1.78 25.46
C SER A 3 -16.81 3.27 25.43
N ASN A 4 -17.63 3.73 24.49
CA ASN A 4 -17.93 5.16 24.34
C ASN A 4 -18.90 5.69 25.43
N ASN A 5 -19.62 4.79 26.11
CA ASN A 5 -20.62 5.19 27.12
C ASN A 5 -19.99 5.52 28.48
N ILE A 6 -18.88 4.86 28.85
CA ILE A 6 -18.18 5.12 30.11
C ILE A 6 -17.51 6.50 30.07
N SER A 7 -16.79 6.82 28.99
CA SER A 7 -16.13 8.12 28.82
C SER A 7 -17.14 9.27 28.76
N LYS A 8 -18.23 9.12 27.99
CA LYS A 8 -19.33 10.10 27.96
C LYS A 8 -19.96 10.28 29.34
N GLY A 9 -20.18 9.17 30.06
CA GLY A 9 -20.69 9.20 31.41
C GLY A 9 -19.78 9.94 32.38
N LYS A 10 -18.45 9.78 32.24
CA LYS A 10 -17.47 10.52 33.04
C LYS A 10 -17.55 12.02 32.76
N THR A 11 -17.54 12.40 31.48
CA THR A 11 -17.60 13.82 31.06
C THR A 11 -18.89 14.50 31.52
N ASN A 12 -20.02 13.83 31.37
CA ASN A 12 -21.34 14.39 31.69
C ASN A 12 -21.78 14.12 33.13
N ASN A 13 -20.90 13.53 33.94
CA ASN A 13 -21.19 13.06 35.30
C ASN A 13 -22.47 12.20 35.39
N LYS A 14 -22.72 11.35 34.39
CA LYS A 14 -23.91 10.49 34.28
C LYS A 14 -23.48 9.02 34.19
N LYS A 15 -23.77 8.25 35.24
CA LYS A 15 -23.46 6.82 35.28
C LYS A 15 -24.22 6.05 34.18
N PRO A 16 -23.56 5.18 33.39
CA PRO A 16 -24.25 4.27 32.49
C PRO A 16 -25.12 3.24 33.24
N ASN A 17 -26.25 2.84 32.65
CA ASN A 17 -27.21 1.91 33.27
C ASN A 17 -26.61 0.52 33.58
N PHE A 18 -25.71 0.03 32.74
CA PHE A 18 -25.05 -1.26 32.90
C PHE A 18 -23.91 -1.27 33.95
N VAL A 19 -23.57 -0.12 34.55
CA VAL A 19 -22.56 -0.02 35.60
C VAL A 19 -23.25 0.10 36.96
N SER A 20 -22.90 -0.73 37.92
CA SER A 20 -23.42 -0.64 39.30
C SER A 20 -22.91 0.63 40.00
N ASP A 21 -23.65 1.11 41.00
CA ASP A 21 -23.25 2.33 41.74
C ASP A 21 -21.91 2.15 42.45
N ASN A 22 -21.65 0.95 42.99
CA ASN A 22 -20.38 0.64 43.65
C ASN A 22 -19.20 0.70 42.67
N ASN A 23 -19.36 0.12 41.47
CA ASN A 23 -18.33 0.18 40.43
C ASN A 23 -18.12 1.62 39.95
N TRP A 24 -19.19 2.40 39.78
CA TRP A 24 -19.08 3.80 39.37
C TRP A 24 -18.30 4.65 40.38
N LYS A 25 -18.61 4.50 41.68
CA LYS A 25 -17.86 5.16 42.76
C LYS A 25 -16.39 4.75 42.78
N LEU A 26 -16.10 3.46 42.59
CA LEU A 26 -14.72 2.95 42.54
C LEU A 26 -13.94 3.53 41.35
N MET A 27 -14.56 3.60 40.17
CA MET A 27 -13.97 4.21 38.97
C MET A 27 -13.69 5.70 39.18
N TRP A 28 -14.62 6.44 39.79
CA TRP A 28 -14.41 7.84 40.15
C TRP A 28 -13.25 8.04 41.12
N ARG A 29 -13.16 7.21 42.16
CA ARG A 29 -12.05 7.24 43.11
C ARG A 29 -10.71 7.04 42.40
N HIS A 30 -10.64 6.09 41.46
CA HIS A 30 -9.45 5.85 40.66
C HIS A 30 -9.12 7.03 39.73
N TRP A 31 -10.10 7.55 38.99
CA TRP A 31 -9.90 8.67 38.06
C TRP A 31 -9.46 9.97 38.73
N ASN A 32 -9.80 10.17 40.00
CA ASN A 32 -9.38 11.32 40.80
C ASN A 32 -8.04 11.13 41.53
N THR A 33 -7.38 9.97 41.36
CA THR A 33 -6.02 9.81 41.88
C THR A 33 -5.04 10.76 41.17
N PRO A 34 -4.01 11.29 41.86
CA PRO A 34 -3.00 12.15 41.23
C PRO A 34 -2.35 11.51 40.01
N GLN A 35 -2.08 10.20 40.05
CA GLN A 35 -1.49 9.45 38.96
C GLN A 35 -2.40 9.40 37.72
N ALA A 36 -3.69 9.06 37.90
CA ALA A 36 -4.63 8.99 36.79
C ALA A 36 -4.86 10.37 36.14
N LEU A 37 -4.94 11.43 36.96
CA LEU A 37 -5.02 12.80 36.49
C LEU A 37 -3.77 13.17 35.68
N HIS A 38 -2.57 12.94 36.23
CA HIS A 38 -1.31 13.22 35.55
C HIS A 38 -1.20 12.54 34.18
N VAL A 39 -1.48 11.24 34.10
CA VAL A 39 -1.47 10.49 32.84
C VAL A 39 -2.50 11.06 31.86
N SER A 40 -3.73 11.31 32.31
CA SER A 40 -4.79 11.83 31.44
C SER A 40 -4.50 13.23 30.89
N THR A 41 -3.97 14.13 31.73
CA THR A 41 -3.59 15.49 31.33
C THR A 41 -2.40 15.45 30.37
N THR A 42 -1.38 14.64 30.65
CA THR A 42 -0.21 14.47 29.78
C THR A 42 -0.62 13.91 28.42
N ASN A 43 -1.43 12.85 28.38
CA ASN A 43 -1.91 12.27 27.13
C ASN A 43 -2.81 13.25 26.35
N SER A 44 -3.64 14.03 27.04
CA SER A 44 -4.46 15.07 26.40
C SER A 44 -3.60 16.18 25.78
N LYS A 45 -2.57 16.64 26.50
CA LYS A 45 -1.58 17.60 26.00
C LYS A 45 -0.82 17.04 24.79
N ASN A 46 -0.30 15.82 24.89
CA ASN A 46 0.41 15.15 23.80
C ASN A 46 -0.48 14.93 22.58
N ARG A 47 -1.77 14.61 22.77
CA ARG A 47 -2.72 14.48 21.66
C ARG A 47 -2.97 15.81 20.95
N LYS A 48 -2.92 16.93 21.67
CA LYS A 48 -3.17 18.29 21.16
C LYS A 48 -1.88 19.05 20.84
N SER A 49 -0.71 18.43 20.97
CA SER A 49 0.54 19.08 20.67
C SER A 49 0.64 19.38 19.18
N GLU A 50 1.20 20.52 18.84
CA GLU A 50 1.47 20.90 17.46
C GLU A 50 2.50 19.95 16.83
N ARG A 51 2.36 19.71 15.52
CA ARG A 51 3.24 18.87 14.71
C ARG A 51 3.65 19.65 13.46
N ASP A 52 4.44 20.70 13.63
CA ASP A 52 4.90 21.54 12.51
C ASP A 52 3.73 22.13 11.68
N GLY A 53 2.64 22.51 12.35
CA GLY A 53 1.45 23.07 11.73
C GLY A 53 0.45 22.05 11.17
N ASP A 54 0.75 20.74 11.27
CA ASP A 54 -0.15 19.68 10.83
C ASP A 54 -1.34 19.44 11.77
N GLY A 55 -1.27 19.98 12.99
CA GLY A 55 -2.24 19.70 14.03
C GLY A 55 -2.27 18.22 14.47
N ILE A 56 -3.43 17.78 14.93
CA ILE A 56 -3.63 16.47 15.53
C ILE A 56 -3.59 15.38 14.45
N HIS A 57 -2.86 14.30 14.73
CA HIS A 57 -2.87 13.09 13.90
C HIS A 57 -4.27 12.48 13.79
N GLN A 58 -4.74 12.24 12.58
CA GLN A 58 -6.06 11.66 12.35
C GLN A 58 -6.02 10.57 11.27
N HIS A 59 -6.84 9.53 11.41
CA HIS A 59 -7.05 8.50 10.39
C HIS A 59 -8.48 7.97 10.51
N ILE A 60 -8.97 7.31 9.46
CA ILE A 60 -10.33 6.77 9.38
C ILE A 60 -10.39 5.24 9.33
N SER A 61 -9.27 4.55 9.59
CA SER A 61 -9.19 3.07 9.61
C SER A 61 -10.03 2.39 10.71
N GLY A 62 -10.57 3.17 11.66
CA GLY A 62 -11.29 2.65 12.82
C GLY A 62 -10.41 1.70 13.63
N SER A 63 -10.94 0.52 13.96
CA SER A 63 -10.19 -0.53 14.68
C SER A 63 -9.35 -1.43 13.77
N LYS A 64 -9.40 -1.25 12.44
CA LYS A 64 -8.57 -2.04 11.53
C LYS A 64 -7.13 -1.53 11.58
N SER A 65 -6.19 -2.48 11.66
CA SER A 65 -4.78 -2.19 11.48
C SER A 65 -4.50 -1.81 10.02
N TYR A 66 -3.41 -1.10 9.76
CA TYR A 66 -3.09 -0.65 8.40
C TYR A 66 -2.69 -1.84 7.52
N ALA A 67 -2.02 -2.84 8.10
CA ALA A 67 -1.74 -4.12 7.44
C ALA A 67 -3.03 -4.83 7.00
N LYS A 68 -4.08 -4.82 7.83
CA LYS A 68 -5.38 -5.40 7.44
C LYS A 68 -6.01 -4.63 6.28
N ILE A 69 -5.94 -3.29 6.30
CA ILE A 69 -6.45 -2.47 5.20
C ILE A 69 -5.68 -2.74 3.91
N LYS A 70 -4.35 -2.81 3.98
CA LYS A 70 -3.48 -3.15 2.84
C LYS A 70 -3.85 -4.53 2.27
N TYR A 71 -4.02 -5.54 3.12
CA TYR A 71 -4.44 -6.87 2.69
C TYR A 71 -5.81 -6.87 2.01
N GLU A 72 -6.80 -6.15 2.57
CA GLU A 72 -8.12 -6.02 1.95
C GLU A 72 -8.02 -5.35 0.57
N MET A 73 -7.21 -4.30 0.43
CA MET A 73 -6.94 -3.65 -0.86
C MET A 73 -6.26 -4.60 -1.85
N MET A 74 -5.29 -5.39 -1.41
CA MET A 74 -4.60 -6.38 -2.25
C MET A 74 -5.56 -7.45 -2.77
N MET A 75 -6.52 -7.89 -1.94
CA MET A 75 -7.56 -8.84 -2.37
C MET A 75 -8.54 -8.23 -3.36
N GLU A 76 -8.83 -6.92 -3.25
CA GLU A 76 -9.69 -6.20 -4.19
C GLU A 76 -9.00 -5.94 -5.53
N LEU A 77 -7.70 -5.60 -5.51
CA LEU A 77 -6.94 -5.21 -6.70
C LEU A 77 -6.28 -6.40 -7.42
N GLY A 78 -5.98 -7.49 -6.70
CA GLY A 78 -5.24 -8.65 -7.21
C GLY A 78 -3.72 -8.47 -7.20
N GLU A 79 -3.23 -7.30 -6.82
CA GLU A 79 -1.81 -6.93 -6.71
C GLU A 79 -1.57 -6.03 -5.50
N GLU A 80 -0.31 -5.79 -5.16
CA GLU A 80 0.05 -4.93 -4.03
C GLU A 80 -0.35 -3.47 -4.32
N PRO A 81 -1.14 -2.83 -3.43
CA PRO A 81 -1.53 -1.44 -3.63
C PRO A 81 -0.34 -0.50 -3.45
N ALA A 82 -0.26 0.54 -4.26
CA ALA A 82 0.74 1.59 -4.08
C ALA A 82 0.61 2.24 -2.69
N ILE A 83 1.72 2.74 -2.15
CA ILE A 83 1.77 3.38 -0.84
C ILE A 83 0.85 4.58 -0.77
N THR A 84 0.82 5.39 -1.83
CA THR A 84 -0.07 6.56 -1.91
C THR A 84 -1.54 6.16 -1.79
N ASP A 85 -1.92 5.01 -2.37
CA ASP A 85 -3.30 4.53 -2.38
C ASP A 85 -3.69 4.05 -0.98
N LEU A 86 -2.79 3.33 -0.31
CA LEU A 86 -2.96 2.95 1.09
C LEU A 86 -3.10 4.17 2.01
N VAL A 87 -2.25 5.18 1.85
CA VAL A 87 -2.31 6.41 2.65
C VAL A 87 -3.63 7.17 2.39
N ARG A 88 -4.09 7.25 1.13
CA ARG A 88 -5.41 7.82 0.80
C ARG A 88 -6.52 7.01 1.47
N LYS A 89 -6.53 5.68 1.38
CA LYS A 89 -7.53 4.83 2.05
C LYS A 89 -7.61 5.06 3.56
N ILE A 90 -6.48 5.35 4.20
CA ILE A 90 -6.38 5.52 5.66
C ILE A 90 -6.72 6.95 6.11
N HIS A 91 -6.40 7.96 5.30
CA HIS A 91 -6.45 9.37 5.71
C HIS A 91 -7.42 10.24 4.88
N MET A 92 -8.10 9.70 3.88
CA MET A 92 -9.03 10.41 3.01
C MET A 92 -10.43 9.84 3.12
N LYS A 93 -11.43 10.70 3.28
CA LYS A 93 -12.84 10.32 3.30
C LYS A 93 -13.32 9.98 1.88
N SER A 94 -14.51 9.39 1.80
CA SER A 94 -15.18 9.12 0.53
C SER A 94 -15.55 10.38 -0.28
N ASP A 95 -15.59 11.55 0.35
CA ASP A 95 -15.81 12.85 -0.31
C ASP A 95 -14.51 13.45 -0.90
N GLY A 96 -13.38 12.72 -0.81
CA GLY A 96 -12.07 13.17 -1.27
C GLY A 96 -11.32 14.08 -0.29
N THR A 97 -11.91 14.43 0.86
CA THR A 97 -11.26 15.30 1.85
C THR A 97 -10.33 14.53 2.77
N PHE A 98 -9.12 15.04 2.98
CA PHE A 98 -8.16 14.49 3.94
C PHE A 98 -8.52 14.89 5.38
N VAL A 99 -8.48 13.92 6.29
CA VAL A 99 -8.63 14.17 7.74
C VAL A 99 -7.33 14.58 8.42
N ASP A 100 -6.19 14.28 7.80
CA ASP A 100 -4.85 14.59 8.31
C ASP A 100 -4.12 15.50 7.33
N LYS A 101 -3.69 16.67 7.82
CA LYS A 101 -3.02 17.68 7.00
C LYS A 101 -1.66 17.19 6.49
N ARG A 102 -0.94 16.39 7.29
CA ARG A 102 0.36 15.84 6.88
C ARG A 102 0.18 14.84 5.76
N ALA A 103 -0.81 13.97 5.87
CA ALA A 103 -1.15 13.02 4.80
C ALA A 103 -1.49 13.74 3.50
N LYS A 104 -2.32 14.79 3.57
CA LYS A 104 -2.64 15.64 2.42
C LYS A 104 -1.37 16.20 1.76
N ARG A 105 -0.53 16.90 2.53
CA ARG A 105 0.72 17.50 2.00
C ARG A 105 1.62 16.47 1.33
N ILE A 106 1.81 15.31 1.96
CA ILE A 106 2.65 14.24 1.41
C ILE A 106 2.08 13.73 0.07
N ILE A 107 0.78 13.46 -0.01
CA ILE A 107 0.17 12.95 -1.25
C ILE A 107 0.27 14.00 -2.37
N GLU A 108 -0.06 15.26 -2.09
CA GLU A 108 0.02 16.35 -3.08
C GLU A 108 1.45 16.55 -3.58
N GLU A 109 2.44 16.49 -2.69
CA GLU A 109 3.87 16.62 -3.06
C GLU A 109 4.34 15.43 -3.90
N VAL A 110 3.97 14.20 -3.53
CA VAL A 110 4.29 13.00 -4.31
C VAL A 110 3.67 13.05 -5.70
N GLU A 111 2.38 13.42 -5.80
CA GLU A 111 1.70 13.58 -7.09
C GLU A 111 2.37 14.67 -7.94
N SER A 112 2.74 15.80 -7.34
CA SER A 112 3.46 16.86 -8.04
C SER A 112 4.81 16.40 -8.60
N ILE A 113 5.59 15.64 -7.82
CA ILE A 113 6.89 15.11 -8.27
C ILE A 113 6.68 14.18 -9.46
N VAL A 114 5.77 13.22 -9.34
CA VAL A 114 5.55 12.20 -10.36
C VAL A 114 5.06 12.80 -11.67
N VAL A 115 4.14 13.77 -11.62
CA VAL A 115 3.66 14.50 -12.81
C VAL A 115 4.77 15.31 -13.45
N SER A 116 5.67 15.92 -12.66
CA SER A 116 6.78 16.73 -13.19
C SER A 116 7.89 15.89 -13.83
N GLU A 117 8.17 14.70 -13.30
CA GLU A 117 9.20 13.79 -13.81
C GLU A 117 8.70 12.95 -14.99
N HIS A 118 7.38 12.71 -15.07
CA HIS A 118 6.73 11.92 -16.11
C HIS A 118 5.48 12.64 -16.64
N PRO A 119 5.63 13.75 -17.38
CA PRO A 119 4.50 14.44 -17.98
C PRO A 119 3.83 13.53 -19.03
N SER A 120 2.52 13.32 -18.90
CA SER A 120 1.73 12.68 -19.94
C SER A 120 1.77 13.54 -21.21
N THR A 121 2.24 12.99 -22.32
CA THR A 121 2.03 13.58 -23.66
C THR A 121 0.61 13.28 -24.13
N ASP A 122 -0.35 14.03 -23.62
CA ASP A 122 -1.67 14.15 -24.24
C ASP A 122 -1.77 15.53 -24.89
N GLU A 123 -1.17 15.67 -26.07
CA GLU A 123 -1.56 16.64 -27.10
C GLU A 123 -0.86 16.25 -28.42
N THR A 124 -1.65 16.08 -29.49
CA THR A 124 -1.34 15.97 -30.93
C THR A 124 -1.09 14.61 -31.60
N ASP A 125 -1.81 14.47 -32.73
CA ASP A 125 -1.94 13.36 -33.66
C ASP A 125 -0.64 12.76 -34.22
N SER A 126 -0.74 11.48 -34.61
CA SER A 126 0.03 10.75 -35.65
C SER A 126 0.89 9.58 -35.15
N GLN A 127 0.29 8.38 -35.20
CA GLN A 127 0.86 7.13 -35.72
C GLN A 127 2.34 6.80 -35.39
N GLY A 128 2.55 5.96 -34.38
CA GLY A 128 3.74 5.11 -34.31
C GLY A 128 4.30 4.82 -32.91
N SER A 129 4.32 3.54 -32.57
CA SER A 129 5.20 2.88 -31.58
C SER A 129 4.79 2.95 -30.09
N ASN A 130 4.52 1.76 -29.55
CA ASN A 130 4.23 1.49 -28.14
C ASN A 130 5.32 2.02 -27.20
N SER A 131 4.98 3.02 -26.39
CA SER A 131 5.34 3.06 -24.96
C SER A 131 4.52 4.15 -24.27
N GLU A 132 3.24 3.86 -24.03
CA GLU A 132 2.36 4.69 -23.20
C GLU A 132 2.91 4.65 -21.76
N ALA A 133 3.74 5.64 -21.40
CA ALA A 133 4.35 5.75 -20.08
C ALA A 133 3.31 6.23 -19.06
N SER A 134 2.32 5.39 -18.79
CA SER A 134 1.37 5.60 -17.71
C SER A 134 2.11 5.59 -16.37
N ILE A 135 1.72 6.51 -15.48
CA ILE A 135 2.31 6.64 -14.14
C ILE A 135 2.14 5.33 -13.37
N THR A 136 3.25 4.64 -13.11
CA THR A 136 3.24 3.34 -12.42
C THR A 136 3.18 3.48 -10.89
N PRO A 137 2.66 2.48 -10.16
CA PRO A 137 2.75 2.43 -8.70
C PRO A 137 4.18 2.61 -8.16
N VAL A 138 5.17 1.99 -8.82
CA VAL A 138 6.59 2.07 -8.40
C VAL A 138 7.13 3.51 -8.48
N MET A 139 6.75 4.28 -9.49
CA MET A 139 7.14 5.70 -9.59
C MET A 139 6.56 6.53 -8.44
N ARG A 140 5.30 6.28 -8.06
CA ARG A 140 4.66 6.95 -6.92
C ARG A 140 5.31 6.58 -5.60
N ASP A 141 5.64 5.31 -5.43
CA ASP A 141 6.29 4.81 -4.21
C ASP A 141 7.72 5.37 -4.07
N GLU A 142 8.48 5.46 -5.17
CA GLU A 142 9.80 6.09 -5.17
C GLU A 142 9.72 7.57 -4.73
N ALA A 143 8.81 8.34 -5.31
CA ALA A 143 8.58 9.73 -4.91
C ALA A 143 8.15 9.82 -3.43
N PHE A 144 7.32 8.89 -2.95
CA PHE A 144 6.94 8.83 -1.54
C PHE A 144 8.14 8.67 -0.61
N TYR A 145 9.09 7.79 -0.93
CA TYR A 145 10.31 7.63 -0.11
C TYR A 145 11.20 8.88 -0.11
N ARG A 146 11.20 9.68 -1.19
CA ARG A 146 11.92 10.96 -1.24
C ARG A 146 11.27 12.03 -0.37
N VAL A 147 9.94 12.10 -0.37
CA VAL A 147 9.14 13.08 0.38
C VAL A 147 9.13 12.76 1.89
N VAL A 148 8.93 11.50 2.25
CA VAL A 148 8.68 11.11 3.64
C VAL A 148 9.97 10.80 4.39
N LYS A 149 10.42 11.76 5.20
CA LYS A 149 11.53 11.55 6.12
C LYS A 149 11.19 10.52 7.21
N PRO A 150 11.99 9.44 7.38
CA PRO A 150 11.76 8.46 8.43
C PRO A 150 11.87 9.08 9.83
N HIS A 151 11.01 8.64 10.74
CA HIS A 151 11.10 9.00 12.16
C HIS A 151 11.11 7.73 13.00
N LYS A 152 12.18 7.55 13.80
CA LYS A 152 12.44 6.31 14.57
C LYS A 152 12.39 5.05 13.67
N GLY A 153 12.97 5.15 12.47
CA GLY A 153 13.04 4.05 11.51
C GLY A 153 11.74 3.71 10.78
N ARG A 154 10.68 4.52 10.95
CA ARG A 154 9.35 4.28 10.36
C ARG A 154 8.93 5.42 9.45
N LEU A 155 8.20 5.07 8.40
CA LEU A 155 7.58 6.02 7.48
C LEU A 155 6.18 6.38 7.97
N PHE A 156 5.83 7.65 7.81
CA PHE A 156 4.49 8.15 8.12
C PHE A 156 3.44 7.48 7.24
N GLY A 157 2.21 7.35 7.73
CA GLY A 157 1.08 6.81 6.96
C GLY A 157 1.05 5.28 6.79
N LEU A 158 2.18 4.58 6.97
CA LEU A 158 2.25 3.12 6.77
C LEU A 158 1.85 2.29 8.01
N GLY A 159 1.90 2.85 9.22
CA GLY A 159 1.45 2.18 10.44
C GLY A 159 2.03 0.77 10.60
N THR A 160 1.19 -0.25 10.73
CA THR A 160 1.62 -1.67 10.82
C THR A 160 1.88 -2.32 9.46
N ALA A 161 1.50 -1.72 8.34
CA ALA A 161 1.74 -2.30 7.01
C ALA A 161 3.24 -2.39 6.67
N GLN A 162 4.04 -1.47 7.20
CA GLN A 162 5.51 -1.51 7.06
C GLN A 162 6.19 -2.59 7.92
N MET A 163 5.43 -3.39 8.70
CA MET A 163 5.99 -4.44 9.55
C MET A 163 5.97 -5.83 8.92
N GLU A 164 5.37 -5.98 7.74
CA GLU A 164 5.33 -7.27 7.02
C GLU A 164 6.73 -7.80 6.69
N ASN A 165 7.65 -6.89 6.35
CA ASN A 165 9.06 -7.17 6.04
C ASN A 165 9.99 -6.65 7.15
N TYR A 166 9.58 -6.77 8.42
CA TYR A 166 10.40 -6.30 9.53
C TYR A 166 11.69 -7.11 9.65
N ASP A 167 12.81 -6.50 9.30
CA ASP A 167 14.14 -7.01 9.55
C ASP A 167 14.60 -6.52 10.94
N HIS A 168 15.08 -7.43 11.80
CA HIS A 168 15.65 -7.06 13.08
C HIS A 168 16.98 -6.29 12.94
N ILE A 169 17.63 -6.41 11.78
CA ILE A 169 18.92 -5.80 11.46
C ILE A 169 18.74 -4.40 10.88
N ALA A 170 17.72 -4.20 10.03
CA ALA A 170 17.51 -2.94 9.30
C ALA A 170 16.11 -2.35 9.56
N PRO A 171 15.98 -1.04 9.86
CA PRO A 171 14.68 -0.42 10.05
C PRO A 171 13.77 -0.54 8.81
N PRO A 172 12.44 -0.60 8.97
CA PRO A 172 11.49 -0.71 7.85
C PRO A 172 11.69 0.33 6.75
N ALA A 173 12.00 1.58 7.11
CA ALA A 173 12.26 2.63 6.13
C ALA A 173 13.42 2.28 5.18
N VAL A 174 14.47 1.62 5.67
CA VAL A 174 15.63 1.23 4.86
C VAL A 174 15.28 0.06 3.95
N VAL A 175 14.61 -0.96 4.49
CA VAL A 175 14.22 -2.17 3.75
C VAL A 175 13.28 -1.80 2.60
N LEU A 176 12.26 -1.00 2.86
CA LEU A 176 11.25 -0.60 1.88
C LEU A 176 11.85 0.25 0.75
N THR A 177 12.71 1.22 1.06
CA THR A 177 13.38 2.03 0.03
C THR A 177 14.29 1.18 -0.85
N ARG A 178 15.02 0.21 -0.27
CA ARG A 178 15.85 -0.72 -1.04
C ARG A 178 15.00 -1.60 -1.95
N GLN A 179 13.87 -2.09 -1.45
CA GLN A 179 12.96 -2.96 -2.21
C GLN A 179 12.41 -2.22 -3.44
N ALA A 180 11.94 -0.98 -3.28
CA ALA A 180 11.45 -0.19 -4.40
C ALA A 180 12.52 0.09 -5.47
N GLN A 181 13.77 0.32 -5.05
CA GLN A 181 14.89 0.48 -5.99
C GLN A 181 15.14 -0.80 -6.81
N LEU A 182 15.10 -1.98 -6.16
CA LEU A 182 15.26 -3.26 -6.84
C LEU A 182 14.12 -3.53 -7.83
N GLU A 183 12.87 -3.22 -7.46
CA GLU A 183 11.71 -3.37 -8.35
C GLU A 183 11.83 -2.49 -9.59
N LYS A 184 12.26 -1.23 -9.43
CA LYS A 184 12.54 -0.32 -10.54
C LYS A 184 13.61 -0.88 -11.47
N GLU A 185 14.70 -1.41 -10.92
CA GLU A 185 15.79 -2.01 -11.72
C GLU A 185 15.31 -3.25 -12.50
N VAL A 186 14.49 -4.11 -11.88
CA VAL A 186 13.90 -5.28 -12.54
C VAL A 186 12.94 -4.87 -13.66
N ILE A 187 12.11 -3.85 -13.45
CA ILE A 187 11.21 -3.32 -14.49
C ILE A 187 12.03 -2.78 -15.67
N ASN A 188 13.05 -1.98 -15.41
CA ASN A 188 13.91 -1.43 -16.45
C ASN A 188 14.61 -2.53 -17.26
N LEU A 189 15.21 -3.52 -16.56
CA LEU A 189 15.86 -4.66 -17.20
C LEU A 189 14.88 -5.48 -18.04
N THR A 190 13.68 -5.72 -17.53
CA THR A 190 12.62 -6.43 -18.27
C THR A 190 12.24 -5.67 -19.55
N GLY A 191 12.16 -4.35 -19.51
CA GLY A 191 11.93 -3.51 -20.68
C GLY A 191 13.05 -3.64 -21.73
N MET A 192 14.31 -3.56 -21.30
CA MET A 192 15.45 -3.74 -22.19
C MET A 192 15.49 -5.13 -22.83
N VAL A 193 15.19 -6.19 -22.06
CA VAL A 193 15.13 -7.57 -22.57
C VAL A 193 14.01 -7.74 -23.59
N LYS A 194 12.82 -7.16 -23.36
CA LYS A 194 11.73 -7.15 -24.34
C LYS A 194 12.13 -6.45 -25.64
N LEU A 195 12.80 -5.30 -25.55
CA LEU A 195 13.27 -4.57 -26.73
C LEU A 195 14.31 -5.38 -27.51
N MET A 196 15.29 -5.98 -26.83
CA MET A 196 16.28 -6.85 -27.46
C MET A 196 15.62 -8.05 -28.15
N SER A 197 14.63 -8.67 -27.51
CA SER A 197 13.87 -9.77 -28.11
C SER A 197 13.15 -9.34 -29.39
N GLN A 198 12.52 -8.17 -29.40
CA GLN A 198 11.84 -7.63 -30.58
C GLN A 198 12.82 -7.36 -31.72
N GLN A 199 13.98 -6.77 -31.40
CA GLN A 199 15.04 -6.51 -32.39
C GLN A 199 15.60 -7.81 -32.99
N LEU A 200 15.80 -8.85 -32.17
CA LEU A 200 16.24 -10.17 -32.65
C LEU A 200 15.19 -10.81 -33.57
N THR A 201 13.91 -10.77 -33.21
CA THR A 201 12.82 -11.28 -34.07
C THR A 201 12.81 -10.56 -35.41
N ALA A 202 12.86 -9.22 -35.41
CA ALA A 202 12.89 -8.42 -36.63
C ALA A 202 14.13 -8.72 -37.51
N LEU A 203 15.30 -8.95 -36.91
CA LEU A 203 16.50 -9.34 -37.64
C LEU A 203 16.39 -10.75 -38.26
N CYS A 204 15.79 -11.70 -37.54
CA CYS A 204 15.54 -13.05 -38.08
C CYS A 204 14.58 -13.01 -39.28
N GLU A 205 13.49 -12.24 -39.18
CA GLU A 205 12.53 -12.02 -40.25
C GLU A 205 13.19 -11.36 -41.47
N ALA A 206 13.97 -10.29 -41.26
CA ALA A 206 14.67 -9.59 -42.33
C ALA A 206 15.71 -10.45 -43.06
N ARG A 207 16.28 -11.46 -42.39
CA ARG A 207 17.29 -12.36 -42.96
C ARG A 207 16.69 -13.61 -43.63
N GLY A 208 15.37 -13.75 -43.65
CA GLY A 208 14.68 -14.89 -44.26
C GLY A 208 14.92 -16.21 -43.53
N VAL A 209 15.38 -16.17 -42.28
CA VAL A 209 15.53 -17.38 -41.46
C VAL A 209 14.19 -17.63 -40.78
N THR A 210 13.32 -18.38 -41.44
CA THR A 210 12.21 -19.02 -40.75
C THR A 210 12.80 -20.07 -39.82
N ALA A 211 12.41 -20.06 -38.54
CA ALA A 211 12.67 -21.18 -37.66
C ALA A 211 12.08 -22.42 -38.34
N SER A 212 12.93 -23.33 -38.78
CA SER A 212 12.51 -24.57 -39.40
C SER A 212 11.60 -25.32 -38.44
N ASP A 213 10.34 -25.49 -38.84
CA ASP A 213 9.34 -26.31 -38.17
C ASP A 213 9.96 -27.65 -37.79
N ALA A 214 10.16 -27.87 -36.49
CA ALA A 214 10.37 -29.20 -35.95
C ALA A 214 9.03 -29.95 -35.94
N THR A 215 8.46 -30.22 -37.11
CA THR A 215 7.40 -31.21 -37.28
C THR A 215 8.04 -32.50 -37.77
N THR A 216 8.43 -33.36 -36.84
CA THR A 216 8.50 -34.80 -37.10
C THR A 216 8.16 -35.54 -35.82
N ASN A 217 6.87 -35.55 -35.46
CA ASN A 217 6.32 -36.62 -34.64
C ASN A 217 6.05 -37.81 -35.57
N PRO A 218 6.71 -38.98 -35.40
CA PRO A 218 6.29 -40.17 -36.12
C PRO A 218 4.92 -40.62 -35.60
N SER A 219 3.98 -40.86 -36.52
CA SER A 219 2.63 -41.36 -36.22
C SER A 219 2.69 -42.68 -35.41
N PRO A 220 1.75 -42.90 -34.47
CA PRO A 220 1.67 -44.16 -33.74
C PRO A 220 1.18 -45.26 -34.69
N SER A 221 1.98 -46.31 -34.83
CA SER A 221 1.64 -47.52 -35.60
C SER A 221 0.39 -48.18 -35.02
N SER A 222 -0.60 -48.46 -35.87
CA SER A 222 -1.79 -49.24 -35.53
C SER A 222 -1.42 -50.64 -35.03
N PRO A 223 -2.07 -51.17 -33.98
CA PRO A 223 -1.85 -52.54 -33.53
C PRO A 223 -2.51 -53.56 -34.49
N PRO A 224 -1.96 -54.79 -34.58
CA PRO A 224 -2.46 -55.81 -35.48
C PRO A 224 -3.79 -56.40 -34.98
N SER A 225 -4.68 -56.66 -35.94
CA SER A 225 -5.93 -57.39 -35.75
C SER A 225 -5.63 -58.84 -35.35
N THR A 226 -6.11 -59.25 -34.17
CA THR A 226 -6.26 -60.66 -33.81
C THR A 226 -7.74 -60.96 -33.61
N ASN A 227 -8.28 -61.67 -34.60
CA ASN A 227 -9.54 -62.41 -34.52
C ASN A 227 -9.40 -63.53 -33.49
N GLU A 228 -10.30 -63.59 -32.50
CA GLU A 228 -10.71 -64.87 -31.90
C GLU A 228 -12.22 -64.87 -31.61
N PRO A 229 -12.88 -66.04 -31.75
CA PRO A 229 -14.33 -66.13 -31.80
C PRO A 229 -14.98 -66.30 -30.42
N ARG A 230 -16.18 -65.74 -30.33
CA ARG A 230 -17.20 -65.89 -29.28
C ARG A 230 -17.47 -67.36 -28.93
N ILE A 231 -17.34 -67.72 -27.64
CA ILE A 231 -18.34 -68.46 -26.83
C ILE A 231 -18.32 -67.88 -25.42
#